data_AF-A0A9D4A7J2-F1
#
_entry.id   AF-A0A9D4A7J2-F1
#
_cell.length_a   1.000
_cell.length_b   1.000
_cell.length_c   1.000
_cell.angle_alpha   90.00
_cell.angle_beta   90.00
_cell.angle_gamma   90.00
#
_symmetry.space_group_name_H-M   'P 1'
#
loop_
_entity.id
_entity.type
_entity.pdbx_description
1 polymer ?
#
loop_
_entity_poly.entity_id
_entity_poly.type
_entity_poly.pdbx_seq_one_letter_code
_entity_poly.pdbx_strand_id
1 'polypeptide(L)' 'MLVLPTIQLEKILLVERYTGLSVVGGVVSDETRKWILGYSRFLWKCLAFDAELWAFWMVYY' A
#
# COMPACT_ATOMS: atom_id res chain seq x y z
N MET A 1 23.56 4.82 -15.13
CA MET A 1 22.94 5.29 -13.88
C MET A 1 21.44 5.11 -14.06
N LEU A 2 20.86 4.02 -13.54
CA LEU A 2 19.41 3.80 -13.59
C LEU A 2 18.80 4.73 -12.54
N VAL A 3 18.21 5.85 -12.99
CA VAL A 3 17.39 6.69 -12.12
C VAL A 3 16.11 5.90 -11.87
N LEU A 4 16.08 5.14 -10.78
CA LEU A 4 14.83 4.62 -10.24
C LEU A 4 13.99 5.86 -9.92
N PRO A 5 12.82 6.08 -10.57
CA PRO A 5 11.95 7.17 -10.18
C PRO A 5 11.68 6.99 -8.69
N THR A 6 11.95 8.04 -7.91
CA THR A 6 11.74 8.07 -6.46
C THR A 6 10.23 8.02 -6.18
N ILE A 7 9.68 6.80 -6.24
CA ILE A 7 8.28 6.52 -5.94
C ILE A 7 8.08 6.80 -4.44
N GLN A 8 7.28 7.82 -4.12
CA GLN A 8 6.84 8.07 -2.75
C GLN A 8 5.53 7.30 -2.51
N LEU A 9 5.59 6.42 -1.52
CA LEU A 9 4.58 5.43 -1.20
C LEU A 9 3.77 5.90 0.00
N GLU A 10 2.51 6.28 -0.21
CA GLU A 10 1.61 6.67 0.87
C GLU A 10 0.69 5.48 1.18
N LYS A 11 0.90 4.83 2.32
CA LYS A 11 0.15 3.63 2.75
C LYS A 11 -0.97 3.98 3.72
N ILE A 12 -2.13 3.38 3.52
CA ILE A 12 -3.27 3.41 4.44
C ILE A 12 -3.60 1.96 4.83
N LEU A 13 -3.41 1.65 6.12
CA LEU A 13 -3.86 0.39 6.71
C LEU A 13 -5.05 0.69 7.61
N LEU A 14 -6.20 0.08 7.30
CA LEU A 14 -7.39 0.17 8.13
C LEU A 14 -7.71 -1.22 8.68
N VAL A 15 -7.75 -1.34 10.00
CA VAL A 15 -8.08 -2.59 10.72
C VAL A 15 -9.36 -2.34 11.51
N GLU A 16 -10.43 -3.03 11.14
CA GLU A 16 -11.70 -3.00 11.86
C GLU A 16 -11.62 -3.89 13.11
N ARG A 17 -11.67 -3.27 14.30
CA ARG A 17 -11.46 -3.97 15.58
C ARG A 17 -12.51 -5.02 15.93
N TYR A 18 -13.73 -4.90 15.40
CA TYR A 18 -14.85 -5.79 15.75
C TYR A 18 -14.91 -7.06 14.90
N THR A 19 -14.51 -6.97 13.64
CA THR A 19 -14.58 -8.06 12.67
C THR A 19 -13.22 -8.69 12.40
N GLY A 20 -12.13 -7.98 12.73
CA GLY A 20 -10.77 -8.34 12.35
C GLY A 20 -10.50 -8.13 10.86
N LEU A 21 -11.40 -7.46 10.15
CA LEU A 21 -11.23 -7.17 8.73
C LEU A 21 -10.14 -6.11 8.54
N SER A 22 -9.24 -6.41 7.62
CA SER A 22 -8.10 -5.57 7.26
C SER A 22 -8.20 -5.17 5.80
N VAL A 23 -8.05 -3.88 5.57
CA VAL A 23 -7.97 -3.28 4.24
C VAL A 23 -6.63 -2.59 4.12
N VAL A 24 -5.91 -2.93 3.06
CA VAL A 24 -4.66 -2.27 2.69
C VAL A 24 -4.94 -1.46 1.45
N GLY A 25 -4.55 -0.19 1.48
CA GLY A 25 -4.49 0.63 0.29
C GLY A 25 -3.28 1.53 0.33
N GLY A 26 -3.02 2.16 -0.80
CA GLY A 26 -1.99 3.16 -0.89
C GLY A 26 -2.03 3.89 -2.21
N VAL A 27 -1.23 4.94 -2.27
CA VAL A 27 -1.05 5.76 -3.46
C VAL A 27 0.44 5.79 -3.79
N VAL A 28 0.72 5.53 -5.05
CA VAL A 28 2.02 5.73 -5.67
C VAL A 28 2.01 7.14 -6.23
N SER A 29 2.94 7.95 -5.74
CA SER A 29 3.14 9.31 -6.21
C SER A 29 4.52 9.50 -6.82
N ASP A 30 4.57 10.38 -7.81
CA ASP A 30 5.81 10.83 -8.44
C ASP A 30 6.63 11.73 -7.50
N GLU A 31 7.85 12.07 -7.89
CA GLU A 31 8.69 13.08 -7.22
C GLU A 31 8.01 14.46 -7.09
N THR A 32 7.03 14.72 -7.96
CA THR A 32 6.19 15.92 -7.92
C THR A 32 4.97 15.80 -7.00
N ARG A 33 4.88 14.71 -6.21
CA ARG A 33 3.73 14.31 -5.37
C ARG A 33 2.41 14.17 -6.13
N LYS A 34 2.47 14.05 -7.45
CA LYS A 34 1.29 13.74 -8.25
C LYS A 34 0.95 12.26 -8.12
N TRP A 35 -0.32 11.97 -7.90
CA TRP A 35 -0.81 10.60 -7.80
C TRP A 35 -0.75 9.94 -9.18
N ILE A 36 0.01 8.86 -9.28
CA ILE A 36 0.16 8.07 -10.52
C ILE A 36 -0.79 6.87 -10.46
N LEU A 37 -0.84 6.18 -9.32
CA LEU A 37 -1.61 4.95 -9.15
C LEU A 37 -2.15 4.86 -7.72
N GLY A 38 -3.43 4.55 -7.57
CA GLY A 38 -4.01 4.14 -6.30
C GLY A 38 -4.29 2.65 -6.30
N TYR A 39 -4.05 1.97 -5.19
CA TYR A 39 -4.44 0.58 -5.00
C TYR A 39 -5.21 0.43 -3.68
N SER A 40 -6.18 -0.48 -3.68
CA SER A 40 -6.87 -0.90 -2.47
C SER A 40 -7.22 -2.39 -2.57
N ARG A 41 -7.10 -3.09 -1.45
CA ARG A 41 -7.39 -4.52 -1.37
C ARG A 41 -7.92 -4.89 0.00
N PHE A 42 -9.02 -5.64 -0.01
CA PHE A 42 -9.52 -6.33 1.17
C PHE A 42 -8.66 -7.58 1.40
N LEU A 43 -8.02 -7.64 2.57
CA LEU A 43 -7.21 -8.77 3.02
C LEU A 43 -7.96 -9.65 4.04
N TRP A 44 -9.24 -9.36 4.29
CA TRP A 44 -10.07 -10.07 5.26
C TRP A 44 -9.39 -10.10 6.63
N LYS A 45 -9.32 -11.25 7.30
CA LYS A 45 -8.58 -11.40 8.55
C LYS A 45 -7.11 -11.64 8.26
N CYS A 46 -6.27 -10.60 8.37
CA CYS A 46 -4.83 -10.71 8.28
C CYS A 46 -4.15 -9.98 9.44
N LEU A 47 -2.91 -10.36 9.78
CA LEU A 47 -2.12 -9.56 10.71
C LEU A 47 -1.70 -8.25 10.04
N ALA A 48 -1.43 -7.22 10.84
CA ALA A 48 -0.92 -5.96 10.33
C ALA A 48 0.35 -6.17 9.50
N PHE A 49 1.23 -7.08 9.93
CA PHE A 49 2.46 -7.45 9.22
C PHE A 49 2.21 -8.02 7.82
N ASP A 50 1.27 -8.97 7.68
CA ASP A 50 0.91 -9.56 6.38
C ASP A 50 0.37 -8.50 5.41
N ALA A 51 -0.40 -7.57 5.95
CA ALA A 51 -0.89 -6.40 5.24
C ALA A 51 0.26 -5.48 4.77
N GLU A 52 1.30 -5.29 5.58
CA GLU A 52 2.47 -4.50 5.17
C GLU A 52 3.27 -5.18 4.06
N LEU A 53 3.49 -6.49 4.18
CA LEU A 53 4.22 -7.28 3.20
C LEU A 53 3.51 -7.27 1.84
N TRP A 54 2.18 -7.35 1.84
CA TRP A 54 1.36 -7.24 0.64
C TRP A 54 1.47 -5.87 -0.05
N ALA A 55 1.41 -4.78 0.74
CA ALA A 55 1.57 -3.43 0.21
C ALA A 55 2.94 -3.25 -0.49
N PHE A 56 3.99 -3.86 0.08
CA PHE A 56 5.31 -3.87 -0.52
C PHE A 56 5.33 -4.62 -1.86
N TRP A 57 4.77 -5.84 -1.91
CA TRP A 57 4.73 -6.63 -3.15
C TRP A 57 4.02 -5.94 -4.31
N MET A 58 2.94 -5.17 -4.06
CA MET A 58 2.19 -4.46 -5.11
C MET A 58 2.95 -3.29 -5.75
N VAL A 59 4.02 -2.80 -5.14
CA VAL A 59 4.78 -1.66 -5.69
C VAL A 59 6.05 -2.09 -6.40
N TYR A 60 6.61 -3.24 -6.03
CA TYR A 60 7.87 -3.74 -6.61
C TYR A 60 7.68 -4.81 -7.70
N TYR A 61 6.45 -5.25 -7.97
CA TYR A 61 6.11 -6.27 -8.97
C TYR A 61 4.93 -5.83 -9.83
#